data_AF-A0A022Y3Z4-F1
#
_entry.id   AF-A0A022Y3Z4-F1
#
_cell.length_a   1.000
_cell.length_b   1.000
_cell.length_c   1.000
_cell.angle_alpha   90.00
_cell.angle_beta   90.00
_cell.angle_gamma   90.00
#
_symmetry.space_group_name_H-M   'P 1'
#
loop_
_entity.id
_entity.type
_entity.pdbx_description
1 polymer ?
#
loop_
_entity_poly.entity_id
_entity_poly.type
_entity_poly.pdbx_seq_one_letter_code
_entity_poly.pdbx_strand_id
1 'polypeptide(L)'
;MKECAIDVKPSNVLVNYGQGESRFTDVQLADFGSTVHENSIHAQRGDPIGTPIFRSPEAQLEMKWGTATDIWSFGAMASVISLIYGEGFHIFKPDVPPGHDEYDVKILLKHHRCFGPFPEPYEEIADQQRLGILTWVMQNSPAETLRPFHLTTSKEICQDDKEFVPKIMRLDPRDRPSAGQLLEHQWFHRSQIQFPCKLGA
;
A
#
# COMPACT_ATOMS: atom_id res chain seq x y z
N MET A 1 5.51 -19.22 11.84
CA MET A 1 5.06 -19.54 10.47
C MET A 1 4.91 -18.22 9.73
N LYS A 2 5.35 -18.10 8.47
CA LYS A 2 5.27 -16.84 7.71
C LYS A 2 4.20 -16.96 6.65
N GLU A 3 3.01 -16.47 6.99
CA GLU A 3 1.89 -16.32 6.06
C GLU A 3 1.97 -14.95 5.38
N CYS A 4 1.52 -14.86 4.13
CA CYS A 4 1.45 -13.63 3.37
C CYS A 4 0.19 -13.56 2.50
N ALA A 5 -0.05 -12.40 1.89
CA ALA A 5 -1.18 -12.13 0.99
C ALA A 5 -2.54 -12.28 1.69
N ILE A 6 -2.68 -11.68 2.87
CA ILE A 6 -3.90 -11.73 3.71
C ILE A 6 -5.01 -10.76 3.25
N ASP A 7 -4.97 -10.29 2.00
CA ASP A 7 -5.86 -9.26 1.42
C ASP A 7 -6.09 -8.06 2.37
N VAL A 8 -5.00 -7.44 2.84
CA VAL A 8 -5.06 -6.28 3.74
C VAL A 8 -5.78 -5.12 3.06
N LYS A 9 -7.01 -4.84 3.51
CA LYS A 9 -7.84 -3.73 3.04
C LYS A 9 -8.80 -3.29 4.15
N PRO A 10 -9.35 -2.06 4.10
CA PRO A 10 -10.23 -1.55 5.15
C PRO A 10 -11.42 -2.47 5.51
N SER A 11 -12.03 -3.15 4.53
CA SER A 11 -13.19 -4.01 4.79
C SER A 11 -12.86 -5.29 5.55
N ASN A 12 -11.58 -5.68 5.61
CA ASN A 12 -11.11 -6.88 6.29
C ASN A 12 -10.54 -6.55 7.68
N VAL A 13 -10.66 -5.30 8.13
CA VAL A 13 -10.30 -4.86 9.49
C VAL A 13 -11.59 -4.63 10.28
N LEU A 14 -11.89 -5.53 11.20
CA LEU A 14 -13.03 -5.44 12.09
C LEU A 14 -12.65 -4.67 13.34
N VAL A 15 -13.54 -3.78 13.80
CA VAL A 15 -13.32 -2.98 15.00
C VAL A 15 -14.52 -3.06 15.92
N ASN A 16 -14.26 -3.24 17.21
CA ASN A 16 -15.27 -3.09 18.25
C ASN A 16 -15.21 -1.67 18.82
N TYR A 17 -16.35 -0.98 18.83
CA TYR A 17 -16.43 0.37 19.38
C TYR A 17 -16.39 0.35 20.91
N GLY A 18 -15.54 1.19 21.48
CA GLY A 18 -15.49 1.43 22.92
C GLY A 18 -16.47 2.50 23.36
N GLN A 19 -16.86 2.44 24.63
CA GLN A 19 -17.66 3.48 25.30
C GLN A 19 -16.82 4.37 26.23
N GLY A 20 -15.49 4.25 26.20
CA GLY A 20 -14.54 4.97 27.08
C GLY A 20 -13.57 5.89 26.32
N GLU A 21 -12.42 6.22 26.92
CA GLU A 21 -11.41 7.11 26.31
C GLU A 21 -10.81 6.57 25.00
N SER A 22 -10.79 5.25 24.84
CA SER A 22 -10.40 4.59 23.60
C SER A 22 -11.61 4.36 22.70
N ARG A 23 -11.57 4.93 21.49
CA ARG A 23 -12.64 4.81 20.48
C ARG A 23 -12.89 3.36 20.04
N PHE A 24 -11.85 2.52 20.06
CA PHE A 24 -11.93 1.10 19.72
C PHE A 24 -11.41 0.26 20.89
N THR A 25 -12.12 -0.82 21.23
CA THR A 25 -11.72 -1.78 22.28
C THR A 25 -10.92 -2.93 21.73
N ASP A 26 -11.21 -3.35 20.49
CA ASP A 26 -10.56 -4.46 19.83
C ASP A 26 -10.50 -4.21 18.32
N VAL A 27 -9.43 -4.69 17.69
CA VAL A 27 -9.21 -4.60 16.25
C VAL A 27 -8.71 -5.96 15.77
N GLN A 28 -9.41 -6.56 14.81
CA GLN A 28 -9.10 -7.89 14.30
C GLN A 28 -9.04 -7.90 12.78
N LEU A 29 -8.09 -8.65 12.25
CA LEU A 29 -8.07 -9.00 10.84
C LEU A 29 -9.06 -10.15 10.60
N ALA A 30 -9.77 -10.07 9.49
CA ALA A 30 -10.74 -11.07 9.06
C ALA A 30 -10.47 -11.48 7.61
N ASP A 31 -11.22 -12.48 7.15
CA ASP A 31 -11.20 -12.97 5.76
C ASP A 31 -9.82 -13.53 5.31
N PHE A 32 -9.38 -14.59 5.99
CA PHE A 32 -8.19 -15.36 5.65
C PHE A 32 -8.40 -16.34 4.47
N GLY A 33 -9.48 -16.18 3.70
CA GLY A 33 -9.82 -17.10 2.59
C GLY A 33 -8.80 -17.07 1.45
N SER A 34 -8.02 -15.99 1.35
CA SER A 34 -6.97 -15.80 0.32
C SER A 34 -5.55 -15.92 0.87
N THR A 35 -5.39 -16.25 2.16
CA THR A 35 -4.08 -16.33 2.81
C THR A 35 -3.28 -17.50 2.26
N VAL A 36 -2.00 -17.26 1.95
CA VAL A 36 -1.09 -18.32 1.54
C VAL A 36 0.21 -18.28 2.31
N HIS A 37 0.94 -19.39 2.28
CA HIS A 37 2.29 -19.43 2.80
C HIS A 37 3.27 -18.76 1.81
N GLU A 38 4.30 -18.04 2.31
CA GLU A 38 5.29 -17.35 1.45
C GLU A 38 6.04 -18.29 0.50
N ASN A 39 6.23 -19.54 0.92
CA ASN A 39 6.90 -20.58 0.13
C ASN A 39 5.92 -21.40 -0.74
N SER A 40 4.64 -21.00 -0.82
CA SER A 40 3.66 -21.69 -1.66
C SER A 40 3.97 -21.48 -3.14
N ILE A 41 3.54 -22.43 -3.98
CA ILE A 41 3.71 -22.32 -5.44
C ILE A 41 3.01 -21.06 -6.00
N HIS A 42 1.88 -20.65 -5.41
CA HIS A 42 1.16 -19.43 -5.80
C HIS A 42 2.03 -18.18 -5.60
N ALA A 43 2.68 -18.07 -4.43
CA ALA A 43 3.61 -16.99 -4.13
C ALA A 43 4.87 -17.00 -5.02
N GLN A 44 5.42 -18.19 -5.32
CA GLN A 44 6.60 -18.32 -6.18
C GLN A 44 6.31 -18.01 -7.65
N ARG A 45 5.09 -18.29 -8.14
CA ARG A 45 4.67 -18.01 -9.51
C ARG A 45 4.20 -16.58 -9.73
N GLY A 46 3.96 -15.84 -8.65
CA GLY A 46 3.42 -14.49 -8.74
C GLY A 46 1.93 -14.45 -9.06
N ASP A 47 1.18 -15.46 -8.63
CA ASP A 47 -0.26 -15.55 -8.91
C ASP A 47 -0.98 -14.29 -8.37
N PRO A 48 -2.00 -13.76 -9.06
CA PRO A 48 -2.70 -12.55 -8.63
C PRO A 48 -3.33 -12.71 -7.25
N ILE A 49 -3.12 -11.71 -6.37
CA ILE A 49 -3.62 -11.71 -4.99
C ILE A 49 -4.38 -10.45 -4.63
N GLY A 50 -5.31 -10.60 -3.68
CA GLY A 50 -6.01 -9.50 -3.03
C GLY A 50 -6.69 -8.52 -3.99
N THR A 51 -7.02 -7.36 -3.44
CA THR A 51 -7.67 -6.28 -4.19
C THR A 51 -6.61 -5.40 -4.90
N PRO A 52 -6.64 -5.23 -6.23
CA PRO A 52 -5.54 -4.62 -7.00
C PRO A 52 -5.06 -3.25 -6.50
N ILE A 53 -5.97 -2.37 -6.06
CA ILE A 53 -5.61 -1.02 -5.59
C ILE A 53 -4.84 -1.00 -4.25
N PHE A 54 -4.74 -2.15 -3.56
CA PHE A 54 -3.92 -2.33 -2.36
C PHE A 54 -2.70 -3.23 -2.63
N ARG A 55 -2.52 -3.72 -3.85
CA ARG A 55 -1.48 -4.68 -4.21
C ARG A 55 -0.12 -3.97 -4.34
N SER A 56 0.95 -4.67 -3.94
CA SER A 56 2.31 -4.19 -4.11
C SER A 56 2.74 -4.16 -5.58
N PRO A 57 3.77 -3.38 -5.96
CA PRO A 57 4.24 -3.35 -7.34
C PRO A 57 4.71 -4.71 -7.85
N GLU A 58 5.41 -5.50 -7.05
CA GLU A 58 5.86 -6.84 -7.45
C GLU A 58 4.70 -7.80 -7.70
N ALA A 59 3.66 -7.77 -6.86
CA ALA A 59 2.46 -8.57 -7.09
C ALA A 59 1.62 -8.04 -8.26
N GLN A 60 1.66 -6.72 -8.53
CA GLN A 60 1.02 -6.09 -9.68
C GLN A 60 1.73 -6.43 -11.01
N LEU A 61 3.03 -6.72 -10.96
CA LEU A 61 3.84 -7.21 -12.07
C LEU A 61 3.82 -8.74 -12.19
N GLU A 62 2.99 -9.44 -11.40
CA GLU A 62 2.94 -10.90 -11.34
C GLU A 62 4.33 -11.52 -11.13
N MET A 63 5.14 -10.88 -10.27
CA MET A 63 6.43 -11.39 -9.83
C MET A 63 6.25 -12.20 -8.56
N LYS A 64 7.28 -12.97 -8.20
CA LYS A 64 7.33 -13.61 -6.89
C LYS A 64 7.12 -12.57 -5.78
N TRP A 65 6.19 -12.88 -4.87
CA TRP A 65 5.85 -12.04 -3.72
C TRP A 65 5.94 -12.83 -2.41
N GLY A 66 5.86 -12.11 -1.29
CA GLY A 66 5.95 -12.66 0.06
C GLY A 66 5.41 -11.66 1.08
N THR A 67 5.76 -11.79 2.36
CA THR A 67 5.20 -10.96 3.46
C THR A 67 5.35 -9.45 3.26
N ALA A 68 6.34 -9.01 2.45
CA ALA A 68 6.52 -7.61 2.09
C ALA A 68 5.33 -7.01 1.30
N THR A 69 4.51 -7.85 0.65
CA THR A 69 3.28 -7.40 0.00
C THR A 69 2.27 -6.88 1.01
N ASP A 70 2.12 -7.54 2.17
CA ASP A 70 1.15 -7.13 3.19
C ASP A 70 1.55 -5.81 3.85
N ILE A 71 2.86 -5.52 3.94
CA ILE A 71 3.38 -4.24 4.40
C ILE A 71 3.01 -3.11 3.45
N TRP A 72 3.10 -3.35 2.14
CA TRP A 72 2.64 -2.39 1.15
C TRP A 72 1.12 -2.21 1.23
N SER A 73 0.36 -3.29 1.32
CA SER A 73 -1.11 -3.22 1.43
C SER A 73 -1.55 -2.47 2.69
N PHE A 74 -0.84 -2.67 3.81
CA PHE A 74 -1.02 -1.86 5.02
C PHE A 74 -0.71 -0.38 4.77
N GLY A 75 0.37 -0.05 4.06
CA GLY A 75 0.69 1.34 3.72
C GLY A 75 -0.28 1.98 2.72
N ALA A 76 -0.80 1.21 1.75
CA ALA A 76 -1.86 1.64 0.86
C ALA A 76 -3.15 1.94 1.65
N MET A 77 -3.49 1.09 2.62
CA MET A 77 -4.59 1.34 3.56
C MET A 77 -4.32 2.53 4.48
N ALA A 78 -3.13 2.67 5.04
CA ALA A 78 -2.77 3.75 5.96
C ALA A 78 -2.74 5.10 5.23
N SER A 79 -2.19 5.16 4.01
CA SER A 79 -2.23 6.36 3.17
C SER A 79 -3.65 6.73 2.79
N VAL A 80 -4.49 5.75 2.45
CA VAL A 80 -5.94 5.89 2.31
C VAL A 80 -6.51 6.49 3.61
N ILE A 81 -6.31 5.90 4.79
CA ILE A 81 -6.86 6.41 6.06
C ILE A 81 -6.35 7.82 6.42
N SER A 82 -5.05 8.09 6.28
CA SER A 82 -4.44 9.41 6.52
C SER A 82 -4.95 10.47 5.55
N LEU A 83 -5.26 10.09 4.31
CA LEU A 83 -5.84 10.98 3.29
C LEU A 83 -7.38 11.04 3.33
N ILE A 84 -8.06 10.08 3.96
CA ILE A 84 -9.53 9.85 3.90
C ILE A 84 -10.26 10.32 5.16
N TYR A 85 -9.81 11.39 5.80
CA TYR A 85 -10.81 12.26 6.45
C TYR A 85 -11.66 13.06 5.40
N GLY A 86 -11.87 12.52 4.18
CA GLY A 86 -12.95 12.90 3.23
C GLY A 86 -12.91 12.24 1.82
N GLU A 87 -14.09 11.84 1.31
CA GLU A 87 -14.47 11.61 -0.12
C GLU A 87 -14.04 10.36 -0.92
N GLY A 88 -13.72 9.22 -0.31
CA GLY A 88 -13.55 7.96 -1.07
C GLY A 88 -12.37 7.97 -2.05
N PHE A 89 -11.37 8.80 -1.76
CA PHE A 89 -10.15 8.94 -2.56
C PHE A 89 -9.19 7.78 -2.29
N HIS A 90 -9.00 6.92 -3.28
CA HIS A 90 -7.99 5.87 -3.27
C HIS A 90 -6.83 6.31 -4.14
N ILE A 91 -5.65 6.54 -3.56
CA ILE A 91 -4.46 7.08 -4.27
C ILE A 91 -4.12 6.29 -5.54
N PHE A 92 -4.34 4.97 -5.51
CA PHE A 92 -4.02 4.05 -6.59
C PHE A 92 -5.21 3.66 -7.46
N LYS A 93 -6.44 4.08 -7.14
CA LYS A 93 -7.59 3.76 -7.99
C LYS A 93 -7.44 4.42 -9.36
N PRO A 94 -7.47 3.64 -10.45
CA PRO A 94 -7.36 4.18 -11.80
C PRO A 94 -8.67 4.83 -12.26
N ASP A 95 -8.59 5.57 -13.36
CA ASP A 95 -9.71 6.22 -14.06
C ASP A 95 -10.44 5.29 -15.04
N VAL A 96 -10.14 3.99 -15.00
CA VAL A 96 -10.80 2.93 -15.78
C VAL A 96 -11.43 1.89 -14.85
N PRO A 97 -12.51 1.22 -15.26
CA PRO A 97 -13.17 0.23 -14.41
C PRO A 97 -12.34 -1.06 -14.25
N PRO A 98 -12.55 -1.83 -13.17
CA PRO A 98 -11.94 -3.16 -13.02
C PRO A 98 -12.25 -4.06 -14.22
N GLY A 99 -11.24 -4.82 -14.68
CA GLY A 99 -11.34 -5.69 -15.85
C GLY A 99 -10.98 -5.01 -17.19
N HIS A 100 -10.70 -3.71 -17.20
CA HIS A 100 -10.09 -3.04 -18.35
C HIS A 100 -8.62 -3.45 -18.50
N ASP A 101 -8.14 -3.65 -19.73
CA ASP A 101 -6.76 -4.12 -20.01
C ASP A 101 -5.68 -3.20 -19.41
N GLU A 102 -5.96 -1.89 -19.35
CA GLU A 102 -5.05 -0.91 -18.76
C GLU A 102 -5.18 -0.74 -17.24
N TYR A 103 -6.10 -1.44 -16.58
CA TYR A 103 -6.39 -1.22 -15.16
C TYR A 103 -5.14 -1.39 -14.30
N ASP A 104 -4.39 -2.48 -14.55
CA ASP A 104 -3.23 -2.82 -13.73
C ASP A 104 -2.02 -1.93 -14.00
N VAL A 105 -1.76 -1.58 -15.27
CA VAL A 105 -0.66 -0.68 -15.62
C VAL A 105 -0.93 0.75 -15.13
N LYS A 106 -2.21 1.18 -15.09
CA LYS A 106 -2.57 2.49 -14.52
C LYS A 106 -2.39 2.56 -13.01
N ILE A 107 -2.49 1.44 -12.30
CA ILE A 107 -2.08 1.34 -10.89
C ILE A 107 -0.56 1.53 -10.77
N LEU A 108 0.24 0.87 -11.61
CA LEU A 108 1.71 1.03 -11.62
C LEU A 108 2.14 2.48 -11.95
N LEU A 109 1.45 3.15 -12.88
CA LEU A 109 1.64 4.58 -13.13
C LEU A 109 1.43 5.41 -11.86
N LYS A 110 0.42 5.09 -11.06
CA LYS A 110 0.16 5.78 -9.79
C LYS A 110 1.20 5.45 -8.71
N HIS A 111 1.67 4.20 -8.64
CA HIS A 111 2.82 3.84 -7.79
C HIS A 111 4.03 4.71 -8.11
N HIS A 112 4.38 4.82 -9.39
CA HIS A 112 5.48 5.66 -9.85
C HIS A 112 5.27 7.15 -9.57
N ARG A 113 4.07 7.68 -9.81
CA ARG A 113 3.77 9.12 -9.56
C ARG A 113 3.93 9.52 -8.10
N CYS A 114 3.67 8.60 -7.17
CA CYS A 114 3.72 8.88 -5.73
C CYS A 114 5.06 8.50 -5.08
N PHE A 115 5.65 7.37 -5.48
CA PHE A 115 6.78 6.73 -4.81
C PHE A 115 7.95 6.41 -5.75
N GLY A 116 7.83 6.75 -7.04
CA GLY A 116 8.84 6.53 -8.04
C GLY A 116 10.06 7.46 -7.93
N PRO A 117 11.08 7.22 -8.77
CA PRO A 117 11.12 6.22 -9.85
C PRO A 117 11.24 4.77 -9.37
N PHE A 118 10.94 3.81 -10.25
CA PHE A 118 11.25 2.40 -9.96
C PHE A 118 12.77 2.21 -9.94
N PRO A 119 13.32 1.56 -8.90
CA PRO A 119 14.76 1.56 -8.69
C PRO A 119 15.45 0.51 -9.57
N GLU A 120 16.72 0.76 -9.94
CA GLU A 120 17.58 -0.13 -10.73
C GLU A 120 17.64 -1.59 -10.25
N PRO A 121 17.64 -1.90 -8.93
CA PRO A 121 17.70 -3.29 -8.45
C PRO A 121 16.53 -4.18 -8.89
N TYR A 122 15.47 -3.64 -9.52
CA TYR A 122 14.47 -4.45 -10.22
C TYR A 122 15.07 -5.34 -11.30
N GLU A 123 16.20 -4.98 -11.90
CA GLU A 123 16.92 -5.81 -12.89
C GLU A 123 17.37 -7.16 -12.32
N GLU A 124 17.50 -7.28 -10.99
CA GLU A 124 17.89 -8.52 -10.32
C GLU A 124 16.71 -9.48 -10.11
N ILE A 125 15.48 -8.96 -10.11
CA ILE A 125 14.27 -9.70 -9.68
C ILE A 125 13.19 -9.79 -10.76
N ALA A 126 13.23 -8.93 -11.77
CA ALA A 126 12.26 -8.87 -12.86
C ALA A 126 12.87 -9.37 -14.18
N ASP A 127 12.06 -10.00 -15.03
CA ASP A 127 12.47 -10.38 -16.37
C ASP A 127 12.34 -9.22 -17.37
N GLN A 128 12.83 -9.43 -18.59
CA GLN A 128 12.85 -8.39 -19.64
C GLN A 128 11.46 -7.83 -19.95
N GLN A 129 10.41 -8.66 -19.90
CA GLN A 129 9.04 -8.20 -20.13
C GLN A 129 8.61 -7.20 -19.06
N ARG A 130 8.80 -7.55 -17.78
CA ARG A 130 8.43 -6.69 -16.64
C ARG A 130 9.28 -5.43 -16.58
N LEU A 131 10.58 -5.52 -16.87
CA LEU A 131 11.45 -4.36 -17.02
C LEU A 131 10.94 -3.42 -18.12
N GLY A 132 10.50 -3.96 -19.26
CA GLY A 132 9.89 -3.17 -20.33
C GLY A 132 8.63 -2.42 -19.89
N ILE A 133 7.77 -3.05 -19.07
CA ILE A 133 6.59 -2.40 -18.47
C ILE A 133 7.03 -1.26 -17.56
N LEU A 134 8.03 -1.47 -16.69
CA LEU A 134 8.53 -0.45 -15.78
C LEU A 134 9.14 0.74 -16.53
N THR A 135 9.94 0.48 -17.56
CA THR A 135 10.47 1.52 -18.44
C THR A 135 9.34 2.33 -19.08
N TRP A 136 8.31 1.66 -19.61
CA TRP A 136 7.15 2.32 -20.20
C TRP A 136 6.41 3.19 -19.17
N VAL A 137 6.19 2.68 -17.95
CA VAL A 137 5.54 3.42 -16.85
C VAL A 137 6.30 4.70 -16.51
N MET A 138 7.63 4.62 -16.42
CA MET A 138 8.48 5.78 -16.12
C MET A 138 8.48 6.81 -17.26
N GLN A 139 8.51 6.36 -18.51
CA GLN A 139 8.49 7.24 -19.69
C GLN A 139 7.11 7.92 -19.89
N ASN A 140 6.03 7.25 -19.50
CA ASN A 140 4.65 7.75 -19.63
C ASN A 140 4.15 8.48 -18.37
N SER A 141 5.07 8.89 -17.50
CA SER A 141 4.80 9.70 -16.31
C SER A 141 5.62 10.99 -16.34
N PRO A 142 5.24 11.98 -17.19
CA PRO A 142 5.97 13.23 -17.29
C PRO A 142 5.97 13.97 -15.94
N ALA A 143 7.00 14.79 -15.70
CA ALA A 143 7.31 15.37 -14.38
C ALA A 143 6.13 16.13 -13.76
N GLU A 144 5.29 16.76 -14.59
CA GLU A 144 4.11 17.53 -14.19
C GLU A 144 2.99 16.65 -13.60
N THR A 145 2.98 15.36 -13.94
CA THR A 145 2.03 14.36 -13.43
C THR A 145 2.49 13.71 -12.13
N LEU A 146 3.77 13.89 -11.77
CA LEU A 146 4.28 13.39 -10.50
C LEU A 146 3.58 14.13 -9.36
N ARG A 147 3.22 13.35 -8.35
CA ARG A 147 2.62 13.82 -7.11
C ARG A 147 3.35 13.10 -5.96
N PRO A 148 4.64 13.43 -5.74
CA PRO A 148 5.44 12.71 -4.76
C PRO A 148 4.79 12.80 -3.38
N PHE A 149 4.63 11.67 -2.70
CA PHE A 149 3.84 11.61 -1.48
C PHE A 149 4.37 12.54 -0.37
N HIS A 150 5.68 12.73 -0.31
CA HIS A 150 6.33 13.63 0.65
C HIS A 150 6.02 15.12 0.41
N LEU A 151 5.59 15.50 -0.80
CA LEU A 151 5.22 16.88 -1.17
C LEU A 151 3.74 17.18 -0.94
N THR A 152 2.91 16.19 -0.57
CA THR A 152 1.51 16.41 -0.20
C THR A 152 1.42 17.41 0.96
N THR A 153 0.43 18.31 0.97
CA THR A 153 0.43 19.45 1.90
C THR A 153 0.18 19.01 3.35
N SER A 154 0.62 19.80 4.33
CA SER A 154 0.36 19.51 5.76
C SER A 154 -1.11 19.65 6.16
N LYS A 155 -1.95 20.26 5.30
CA LYS A 155 -3.40 20.27 5.46
C LYS A 155 -4.03 18.90 5.16
N GLU A 156 -3.31 18.05 4.43
CA GLU A 156 -3.77 16.74 3.96
C GLU A 156 -3.06 15.61 4.72
N ILE A 157 -1.79 15.77 5.10
CA ILE A 157 -0.98 14.73 5.76
C ILE A 157 -0.10 15.33 6.87
N CYS A 158 -0.13 14.76 8.08
CA CYS A 158 0.73 15.21 9.17
C CYS A 158 2.21 14.82 8.96
N GLN A 159 3.15 15.48 9.64
CA GLN A 159 4.59 15.23 9.43
C GLN A 159 4.98 13.76 9.69
N ASP A 160 4.44 13.15 10.74
CA ASP A 160 4.70 11.76 11.10
C ASP A 160 4.27 10.79 9.99
N ASP A 161 3.13 11.05 9.35
CA ASP A 161 2.64 10.25 8.21
C ASP A 161 3.54 10.42 6.99
N LYS A 162 4.07 11.62 6.75
CA LYS A 162 5.04 11.90 5.69
C LYS A 162 6.37 11.18 5.91
N GLU A 163 6.72 10.87 7.15
CA GLU A 163 7.91 10.10 7.48
C GLU A 163 7.65 8.59 7.50
N PHE A 164 6.45 8.18 7.89
CA PHE A 164 6.08 6.78 8.03
C PHE A 164 5.72 6.12 6.70
N VAL A 165 4.81 6.72 5.92
CA VAL A 165 4.29 6.12 4.69
C VAL A 165 5.40 5.84 3.66
N PRO A 166 6.36 6.74 3.38
CA PRO A 166 7.44 6.42 2.45
C PRO A 166 8.39 5.30 2.92
N LYS A 167 8.45 5.00 4.22
CA LYS A 167 9.25 3.88 4.74
C LYS A 167 8.62 2.53 4.45
N ILE A 168 7.29 2.44 4.46
CA ILE A 168 6.56 1.19 4.20
C ILE A 168 6.19 1.02 2.73
N MET A 169 6.02 2.12 2.00
CA MET A 169 5.70 2.16 0.57
C MET A 169 6.97 2.18 -0.31
N ARG A 170 7.98 1.38 0.04
CA ARG A 170 9.17 1.21 -0.81
C ARG A 170 8.82 0.37 -2.03
N LEU A 171 9.24 0.83 -3.21
CA LEU A 171 8.95 0.12 -4.46
C LEU A 171 9.64 -1.23 -4.53
N ASP A 172 10.90 -1.34 -4.10
CA ASP A 172 11.56 -2.63 -3.96
C ASP A 172 11.06 -3.33 -2.68
N PRO A 173 10.53 -4.56 -2.76
CA PRO A 173 10.07 -5.29 -1.58
C PRO A 173 11.16 -5.58 -0.55
N ARG A 174 12.44 -5.64 -0.95
CA ARG A 174 13.58 -5.93 -0.07
C ARG A 174 13.91 -4.77 0.88
N ASP A 175 13.51 -3.56 0.51
CA ASP A 175 13.71 -2.35 1.32
C ASP A 175 12.58 -2.13 2.33
N ARG A 176 11.51 -2.94 2.28
CA ARG A 176 10.38 -2.79 3.21
C ARG A 176 10.70 -3.43 4.56
N PRO A 177 10.43 -2.73 5.67
CA PRO A 177 10.57 -3.32 7.00
C PRO A 177 9.52 -4.40 7.21
N SER A 178 9.83 -5.37 8.06
CA SER A 178 8.84 -6.34 8.55
C SER A 178 7.82 -5.68 9.47
N ALA A 179 6.66 -6.32 9.65
CA ALA A 179 5.64 -5.85 10.59
C ALA A 179 6.19 -5.69 12.02
N GLY A 180 7.03 -6.63 12.47
CA GLY A 180 7.68 -6.54 13.79
C GLY A 180 8.56 -5.31 13.94
N GLN A 181 9.40 -5.01 12.95
CA GLN A 181 10.23 -3.80 12.94
C GLN A 181 9.39 -2.52 12.87
N LEU A 182 8.24 -2.55 12.20
CA LEU A 182 7.36 -1.40 12.12
C LEU A 182 6.70 -1.06 13.44
N LEU A 183 6.39 -2.04 14.28
CA LEU A 183 5.78 -1.81 15.59
C LEU A 183 6.69 -0.98 16.52
N GLU A 184 8.00 -0.96 16.28
CA GLU A 184 8.98 -0.15 17.02
C GLU A 184 9.03 1.31 16.52
N HIS A 185 8.33 1.63 15.44
CA HIS A 185 8.34 2.97 14.85
C HIS A 185 7.55 3.96 15.70
N GLN A 186 8.08 5.18 15.86
CA GLN A 186 7.49 6.27 16.66
C GLN A 186 6.02 6.58 16.31
N TRP A 187 5.63 6.32 15.06
CA TRP A 187 4.25 6.46 14.58
C TRP A 187 3.23 5.67 15.43
N PHE A 188 3.61 4.48 15.94
CA PHE A 188 2.74 3.66 16.81
C PHE A 188 2.76 4.07 18.29
N HIS A 189 3.73 4.87 18.71
CA HIS A 189 3.89 5.31 20.10
C HIS A 189 3.32 6.70 20.36
N ARG A 190 2.54 7.23 19.41
CA ARG A 190 1.93 8.55 19.54
C ARG A 190 0.83 8.50 20.61
N SER A 191 1.08 9.15 21.74
CA SER A 191 0.05 9.48 22.72
C SER A 191 -0.95 10.44 22.06
N GLN A 192 -2.19 9.96 21.88
CA GLN A 192 -3.33 10.69 21.31
C GLN A 192 -3.19 11.09 19.82
N ILE A 193 -3.80 10.28 18.96
CA ILE A 193 -4.34 10.82 17.71
C ILE A 193 -5.48 11.77 18.10
N GLN A 194 -5.19 13.07 18.12
CA GLN A 194 -6.23 14.09 18.20
C GLN A 194 -6.93 14.09 16.84
N PHE A 195 -7.96 13.25 16.69
CA PHE A 195 -8.83 13.29 15.52
C PHE A 195 -9.40 14.70 15.45
N PRO A 196 -9.18 15.48 14.37
CA PRO A 196 -9.99 16.66 14.14
C PRO A 196 -11.40 16.16 13.84
N CYS A 197 -12.19 15.95 14.89
CA CYS A 197 -13.62 15.77 14.76
C CYS A 197 -14.18 17.11 14.27
N LYS A 198 -14.22 17.27 12.96
CA LYS A 198 -15.14 18.18 12.29
C LYS A 198 -16.20 17.36 11.58
N LEU A 199 -16.94 16.58 12.35
CA LEU A 199 -18.34 16.33 12.00
C LEU A 199 -19.12 17.53 12.53
N GLY A 200 -19.17 18.58 11.69
CA GLY A 200 -20.13 19.66 11.88
C GLY A 200 -21.52 19.13 11.61
N ALA A 201 -22.43 19.44 12.54
CA ALA A 201 -23.87 19.24 12.45
C ALA A 201 -24.49 19.95 11.24
#